data_AF-A0A0R3RT51-F1
#
_entry.id   AF-A0A0R3RT51-F1
#
_cell.length_a   1.000
_cell.length_b   1.000
_cell.length_c   1.000
_cell.angle_alpha   90.00
_cell.angle_beta   90.00
_cell.angle_gamma   90.00
#
_symmetry.space_group_name_H-M   'P 1'
#
loop_
_entity.id
_entity.type
_entity.pdbx_description
1 polymer ?
#
loop_
_entity_poly.entity_id
_entity_poly.type
_entity_poly.pdbx_seq_one_letter_code
_entity_poly.pdbx_strand_id
1 'polypeptide(L)'
;MFNRCCCSMRLGINIQRIAFPCIRRTLGTSNDDNASSQIGKNLQKSKASGKTVSEIRKESRSTILKATTNENLKPENIRKKLLELKRKKEQKKLKPNELATEEMLTAVDSVLKELHCSGMPDEKKTRNELIGKLMECEKEKFEAATSAQYGELLSDKVFATFLGSLKDETTRPPPRAVEKRRMRQGLLLLKREIFYQALQSGHKAEDARKIAERAVKIAEERAVGKHEILKQNYTEEQKKKMLKEIEQTEKENAFYNIALQLASKMLYPDDPSSDESHIAPSNVTYPDCRVKNIFKNTDERLNIFKVADIPKLNDHSVKQWCEWDKNAATIWNSSFGPTNAFEEMIELTEQGKMWPYPIDNEYQIGEEEDVGFYDHIFLDKYLAQYSLPEEGPVARFMELVCIGLSKNPYMSIKKKHAHLDWFANYFKEKAEEIKRIQESAGMLVQGSI
;
A
#
# COMPACT_ATOMS: atom_id res chain seq x y z
N MET A 1 46.17 15.82 19.17
CA MET A 1 46.80 15.86 17.83
C MET A 1 46.05 14.92 16.91
N PHE A 2 45.75 15.41 15.71
CA PHE A 2 45.24 14.72 14.52
C PHE A 2 45.83 13.30 14.34
N ASN A 3 45.13 12.27 13.84
CA ASN A 3 44.42 12.23 12.56
C ASN A 3 43.37 11.09 12.48
N ARG A 4 42.39 11.35 11.62
CA ARG A 4 41.28 10.48 11.18
C ARG A 4 41.75 9.47 10.13
N CYS A 5 41.10 8.31 10.07
CA CYS A 5 40.75 7.69 8.79
C CYS A 5 39.46 6.89 8.96
N CYS A 6 38.34 7.47 8.53
CA CYS A 6 37.07 6.77 8.39
C CYS A 6 36.55 7.15 7.01
N CYS A 7 36.66 6.20 6.08
CA CYS A 7 36.18 6.31 4.72
C CYS A 7 34.69 5.91 4.75
N SER A 8 33.79 6.87 4.59
CA SER A 8 32.37 6.60 4.34
C SER A 8 32.01 7.11 2.97
N MET A 9 31.70 6.16 2.08
CA MET A 9 31.23 6.39 0.72
C MET A 9 29.91 7.16 0.75
N ARG A 10 29.87 8.31 0.08
CA ARG A 10 28.63 9.01 -0.25
C ARG A 10 28.00 8.37 -1.49
N LEU A 11 26.88 7.67 -1.32
CA LEU A 11 25.96 7.36 -2.41
C LEU A 11 25.21 8.64 -2.79
N GLY A 12 25.72 9.36 -3.79
CA GLY A 12 25.01 10.45 -4.44
C GLY A 12 24.00 9.89 -5.44
N ILE A 13 22.71 9.97 -5.12
CA ILE A 13 21.63 9.69 -6.07
C ILE A 13 21.50 10.90 -6.99
N ASN A 14 22.02 10.78 -8.20
CA ASN A 14 21.96 11.80 -9.24
C ASN A 14 20.67 11.59 -10.06
N ILE A 15 19.61 12.34 -9.74
CA ILE A 15 18.35 12.31 -10.51
C ILE A 15 18.54 13.19 -11.75
N GLN A 16 19.00 12.59 -12.85
CA GLN A 16 18.91 13.22 -14.16
C GLN A 16 17.46 13.12 -14.67
N ARG A 17 16.80 14.28 -14.79
CA ARG A 17 15.55 14.43 -15.55
C ARG A 17 15.85 14.17 -17.02
N ILE A 18 15.42 13.03 -17.54
CA ILE A 18 15.38 12.79 -18.99
C ILE A 18 14.16 13.53 -19.54
N ALA A 19 14.41 14.58 -20.32
CA ALA A 19 13.39 15.25 -21.11
C ALA A 19 13.17 14.45 -22.40
N PHE A 20 11.93 14.01 -22.65
CA PHE A 20 11.54 13.40 -23.91
C PHE A 20 11.56 14.45 -25.04
N PRO A 21 12.24 14.21 -26.18
CA PRO A 21 12.10 15.07 -27.34
C PRO A 21 10.72 14.85 -27.96
N CYS A 22 9.95 15.93 -28.05
CA CYS A 22 8.71 15.97 -28.81
C CYS A 22 9.07 15.92 -30.30
N ILE A 23 8.90 14.76 -30.95
CA ILE A 23 9.09 14.61 -32.40
C ILE A 23 7.90 15.25 -33.10
N ARG A 24 8.00 16.55 -33.43
CA ARG A 24 7.17 17.17 -34.47
C ARG A 24 7.71 16.72 -35.83
N ARG A 25 6.94 15.91 -36.56
CA ARG A 25 7.13 15.75 -38.00
C ARG A 25 6.63 17.01 -38.69
N THR A 26 7.53 17.84 -39.21
CA THR A 26 7.21 18.84 -40.23
C THR A 26 7.83 18.39 -41.54
N LEU A 27 6.98 18.12 -42.53
CA LEU A 27 7.38 17.97 -43.93
C LEU A 27 8.06 19.27 -44.37
N GLY A 28 9.32 19.19 -44.81
CA GLY A 28 10.03 20.29 -45.44
C GLY A 28 9.93 20.20 -46.95
N THR A 29 9.36 21.23 -47.58
CA THR A 29 9.64 21.59 -48.97
C THR A 29 10.52 22.82 -48.95
N SER A 30 11.67 22.73 -49.61
CA SER A 30 12.61 23.81 -49.84
C SER A 30 11.95 24.95 -50.62
N ASN A 31 12.35 26.19 -50.32
CA ASN A 31 12.78 27.16 -51.32
C ASN A 31 13.56 28.29 -50.64
N ASP A 32 14.62 28.68 -51.32
CA ASP A 32 15.57 29.74 -51.00
C ASP A 32 14.93 31.14 -51.00
N ASP A 33 15.43 32.05 -50.16
CA ASP A 33 16.04 33.32 -50.61
C ASP A 33 16.31 34.31 -49.44
N ASN A 34 17.59 34.65 -49.32
CA ASN A 34 18.22 35.97 -49.15
C ASN A 34 17.81 37.01 -48.07
N ALA A 35 18.91 37.54 -47.49
CA ALA A 35 19.22 38.95 -47.19
C ALA A 35 19.06 39.51 -45.74
N SER A 36 20.22 39.57 -45.08
CA SER A 36 20.89 40.76 -44.51
C SER A 36 20.36 41.50 -43.27
N SER A 37 21.24 41.47 -42.24
CA SER A 37 21.91 42.61 -41.58
C SER A 37 21.26 43.40 -40.43
N GLN A 38 21.82 43.15 -39.24
CA GLN A 38 22.35 44.07 -38.20
C GLN A 38 21.52 45.21 -37.54
N ILE A 39 22.01 45.54 -36.33
CA ILE A 39 21.84 46.75 -35.49
C ILE A 39 20.62 46.66 -34.55
N GLY A 40 20.68 46.89 -33.23
CA GLY A 40 21.69 47.41 -32.33
C GLY A 40 21.00 48.24 -31.23
N LYS A 41 21.16 47.79 -29.96
CA LYS A 41 21.20 48.51 -28.67
C LYS A 41 20.14 49.59 -28.29
N ASN A 42 19.87 49.56 -26.97
CA ASN A 42 19.52 50.66 -26.05
C ASN A 42 18.08 51.22 -26.08
N LEU A 43 17.49 51.79 -25.02
CA LEU A 43 17.73 51.90 -23.56
C LEU A 43 16.57 52.78 -23.02
N GLN A 44 16.11 52.53 -21.79
CA GLN A 44 15.39 53.45 -20.87
C GLN A 44 14.02 54.05 -21.29
N LYS A 45 12.95 53.84 -20.51
CA LYS A 45 12.56 54.51 -19.24
C LYS A 45 12.07 55.96 -19.45
N SER A 46 10.77 56.20 -19.31
CA SER A 46 10.22 57.43 -18.71
C SER A 46 8.75 57.27 -18.32
N LYS A 47 8.42 57.94 -17.22
CA LYS A 47 7.14 58.01 -16.49
C LYS A 47 6.35 59.25 -16.93
N ALA A 48 5.08 59.27 -16.48
CA ALA A 48 4.24 60.44 -16.16
C ALA A 48 3.61 61.16 -17.36
N SER A 49 2.44 61.79 -17.31
CA SER A 49 1.33 61.93 -16.36
C SER A 49 0.31 62.89 -17.00
N GLY A 50 -0.96 62.84 -16.60
CA GLY A 50 -1.90 63.98 -16.74
C GLY A 50 -3.28 63.55 -17.28
N LYS A 51 -4.33 63.40 -16.44
CA LYS A 51 -5.21 64.38 -15.76
C LYS A 51 -6.34 64.97 -16.63
N THR A 52 -7.57 64.69 -16.21
CA THR A 52 -8.83 65.47 -16.30
C THR A 52 -9.79 64.74 -15.33
N VAL A 53 -10.14 65.19 -14.10
CA VAL A 53 -10.97 66.35 -13.63
C VAL A 53 -12.33 66.36 -14.33
N SER A 54 -13.52 66.41 -13.73
CA SER A 54 -14.14 66.66 -12.40
C SER A 54 -15.54 65.96 -12.42
N GLU A 55 -16.36 65.74 -11.38
CA GLU A 55 -16.99 66.67 -10.42
C GLU A 55 -17.98 65.85 -9.53
N ILE A 56 -17.76 65.71 -8.21
CA ILE A 56 -18.49 66.32 -7.06
C ILE A 56 -20.03 66.11 -7.02
N ARG A 57 -20.58 65.40 -6.00
CA ARG A 57 -21.26 65.98 -4.80
C ARG A 57 -22.04 64.96 -3.91
N LYS A 58 -21.54 64.79 -2.67
CA LYS A 58 -22.19 64.76 -1.30
C LYS A 58 -23.48 63.95 -1.06
N GLU A 59 -23.45 62.89 -0.24
CA GLU A 59 -23.55 62.80 1.25
C GLU A 59 -24.97 62.93 1.86
N SER A 60 -25.42 61.90 2.59
CA SER A 60 -25.97 61.92 3.98
C SER A 60 -26.58 60.54 4.31
N ARG A 61 -26.01 59.77 5.26
CA ARG A 61 -26.21 59.71 6.73
C ARG A 61 -27.53 59.10 7.22
N SER A 62 -27.38 57.89 7.79
CA SER A 62 -27.96 57.36 9.03
C SER A 62 -29.47 57.24 9.23
N THR A 63 -29.92 56.02 9.55
CA THR A 63 -30.88 55.82 10.65
C THR A 63 -30.68 54.44 11.28
N ILE A 64 -30.56 54.45 12.61
CA ILE A 64 -30.44 53.30 13.52
C ILE A 64 -31.82 52.99 14.07
N LEU A 65 -32.21 51.71 14.12
CA LEU A 65 -33.08 51.18 15.19
C LEU A 65 -32.59 49.78 15.61
N LYS A 66 -32.39 49.64 16.93
CA LYS A 66 -32.00 48.43 17.69
C LYS A 66 -33.24 47.54 17.87
N ALA A 67 -33.16 46.21 17.88
CA ALA A 67 -32.94 45.29 19.02
C ALA A 67 -33.69 43.98 18.62
N THR A 68 -33.35 42.73 18.94
CA THR A 68 -32.82 42.08 20.15
C THR A 68 -32.29 40.69 19.77
N THR A 69 -31.38 40.20 20.60
CA THR A 69 -30.78 38.86 20.71
C THR A 69 -31.76 37.68 20.67
N ASN A 70 -31.35 36.55 20.04
CA ASN A 70 -31.33 35.24 20.70
C ASN A 70 -30.45 34.20 19.96
N GLU A 71 -29.39 33.86 20.68
CA GLU A 71 -28.43 32.76 20.69
C GLU A 71 -28.39 31.68 19.58
N ASN A 72 -27.23 31.66 18.92
CA ASN A 72 -26.69 30.58 18.10
C ASN A 72 -26.29 29.35 18.93
N LEU A 73 -26.94 28.21 18.71
CA LEU A 73 -26.37 26.89 19.04
C LEU A 73 -25.58 26.36 17.84
N LYS A 74 -24.24 26.41 17.96
CA LYS A 74 -23.29 25.97 16.92
C LYS A 74 -23.46 24.46 16.60
N PRO A 75 -23.53 24.06 15.32
CA PRO A 75 -23.73 22.65 14.89
C PRO A 75 -22.58 21.70 15.27
N GLU A 76 -21.41 22.24 15.64
CA GLU A 76 -20.27 21.44 16.08
C GLU A 76 -20.50 20.72 17.42
N ASN A 77 -21.29 21.33 18.32
CA ASN A 77 -21.57 20.73 19.64
C ASN A 77 -22.51 19.52 19.53
N ILE A 78 -23.42 19.53 18.56
CA ILE A 78 -24.33 18.41 18.29
C ILE A 78 -23.55 17.25 17.67
N ARG A 79 -22.64 17.55 16.73
CA ARG A 79 -21.77 16.54 16.10
C ARG A 79 -20.84 15.87 17.11
N LYS A 80 -20.22 16.64 18.02
CA LYS A 80 -19.39 16.11 19.11
C LYS A 80 -20.20 15.24 20.07
N LYS A 81 -21.37 15.70 20.51
CA LYS A 81 -22.28 14.90 21.35
C LYS A 81 -22.71 13.59 20.69
N LEU A 82 -22.99 13.60 19.40
CA LEU A 82 -23.47 12.42 18.67
C LEU A 82 -22.35 11.40 18.41
N LEU A 83 -21.11 11.87 18.25
CA LEU A 83 -19.91 11.04 18.14
C LEU A 83 -19.51 10.41 19.49
N GLU A 84 -19.65 11.15 20.58
CA GLU A 84 -19.51 10.61 21.95
C GLU A 84 -20.59 9.60 22.29
N LEU A 85 -21.84 9.83 21.86
CA LEU A 85 -22.95 8.91 22.09
C LEU A 85 -22.79 7.60 21.30
N LYS A 86 -22.20 7.66 20.09
CA LYS A 86 -21.82 6.46 19.30
C LYS A 86 -20.67 5.70 19.94
N ARG A 87 -19.61 6.37 20.38
CA ARG A 87 -18.49 5.74 21.12
C ARG A 87 -18.95 5.06 22.41
N LYS A 88 -19.93 5.63 23.11
CA LYS A 88 -20.55 5.02 24.30
C LYS A 88 -21.44 3.81 24.01
N LYS A 89 -21.94 3.66 22.77
CA LYS A 89 -22.84 2.54 22.38
C LYS A 89 -22.08 1.31 21.87
N GLU A 90 -20.87 1.48 21.35
CA GLU A 90 -20.02 0.38 20.85
C GLU A 90 -19.09 -0.22 21.92
N GLN A 91 -18.81 0.48 23.01
CA GLN A 91 -18.09 -0.08 24.15
C GLN A 91 -19.02 -0.91 25.04
N LYS A 92 -19.27 -2.17 24.65
CA LYS A 92 -19.74 -3.19 25.60
C LYS A 92 -18.63 -3.35 26.64
N LYS A 93 -18.86 -2.92 27.90
CA LYS A 93 -17.89 -3.12 28.99
C LYS A 93 -17.69 -4.63 29.15
N LEU A 94 -16.56 -5.14 28.67
CA LEU A 94 -16.12 -6.52 28.89
C LEU A 94 -15.94 -6.72 30.40
N LYS A 95 -16.29 -7.91 30.89
CA LYS A 95 -16.18 -8.19 32.33
C LYS A 95 -14.69 -8.24 32.71
N PRO A 96 -14.28 -7.67 33.86
CA PRO A 96 -12.86 -7.61 34.26
C PRO A 96 -12.14 -8.97 34.28
N ASN A 97 -12.90 -10.05 34.50
CA ASN A 97 -12.36 -11.41 34.59
C ASN A 97 -12.04 -12.06 33.23
N GLU A 98 -12.39 -11.45 32.09
CA GLU A 98 -12.14 -12.02 30.75
C GLU A 98 -10.83 -11.53 30.11
N LEU A 99 -10.19 -10.49 30.67
CA LEU A 99 -8.99 -9.84 30.12
C LEU A 99 -7.74 -9.96 31.01
N ALA A 100 -7.88 -10.40 32.25
CA ALA A 100 -6.76 -10.54 33.16
C ALA A 100 -5.90 -11.75 32.79
N THR A 101 -4.58 -11.57 32.71
CA THR A 101 -3.64 -12.68 32.53
C THR A 101 -3.70 -13.63 33.74
N GLU A 102 -3.48 -14.92 33.50
CA GLU A 102 -3.57 -15.95 34.55
C GLU A 102 -2.62 -15.63 35.73
N GLU A 103 -1.44 -15.08 35.43
CA GLU A 103 -0.46 -14.62 36.42
C GLU A 103 -1.04 -13.53 37.35
N MET A 104 -1.73 -12.53 36.80
CA MET A 104 -2.38 -11.45 37.58
C MET A 104 -3.47 -11.99 38.50
N LEU A 105 -4.26 -12.95 38.00
CA LEU A 105 -5.32 -13.59 38.78
C LEU A 105 -4.74 -14.44 39.93
N THR A 106 -3.64 -15.17 39.70
CA THR A 106 -2.97 -15.94 40.75
C THR A 106 -2.35 -15.06 41.84
N ALA A 107 -1.76 -13.92 41.47
CA ALA A 107 -1.22 -12.96 42.42
C ALA A 107 -2.32 -12.32 43.29
N VAL A 108 -3.44 -11.91 42.67
CA VAL A 108 -4.60 -11.38 43.39
C VAL A 108 -5.20 -12.42 44.33
N ASP A 109 -5.30 -13.68 43.91
CA ASP A 109 -5.80 -14.77 44.75
C ASP A 109 -4.86 -15.11 45.92
N SER A 110 -3.54 -14.92 45.78
CA SER A 110 -2.59 -15.03 46.89
C SER A 110 -2.80 -13.91 47.92
N VAL A 111 -2.94 -12.67 47.46
CA VAL A 111 -3.18 -11.50 48.33
C VAL A 111 -4.53 -11.61 49.05
N LEU A 112 -5.56 -12.12 48.37
CA LEU A 112 -6.86 -12.39 48.99
C LEU A 112 -6.77 -13.43 50.12
N LYS A 113 -5.98 -14.49 49.94
CA LYS A 113 -5.77 -15.51 50.99
C LYS A 113 -5.07 -14.95 52.22
N GLU A 114 -4.15 -14.00 52.03
CA GLU A 114 -3.48 -13.31 53.15
C GLU A 114 -4.42 -12.33 53.88
N LEU A 115 -5.32 -11.67 53.14
CA LEU A 115 -6.24 -10.68 53.71
C LEU A 115 -7.48 -11.30 54.37
N HIS A 116 -7.92 -12.49 53.93
CA HIS A 116 -9.13 -13.15 54.41
C HIS A 116 -8.86 -14.55 54.98
N CYS A 117 -8.18 -14.62 56.13
CA CYS A 117 -7.93 -15.89 56.84
C CYS A 117 -9.16 -16.44 57.60
N SER A 118 -10.28 -15.70 57.68
CA SER A 118 -11.46 -16.08 58.47
C SER A 118 -12.79 -15.82 57.73
N GLY A 119 -12.95 -16.45 56.56
CA GLY A 119 -14.24 -16.82 55.93
C GLY A 119 -15.43 -15.87 56.08
N MET A 120 -15.31 -14.63 55.57
CA MET A 120 -16.43 -13.67 55.47
C MET A 120 -16.92 -13.55 54.02
N PRO A 121 -18.22 -13.29 53.77
CA PRO A 121 -18.84 -13.36 52.43
C PRO A 121 -18.40 -12.26 51.43
N ASP A 122 -17.50 -11.37 51.81
CA ASP A 122 -17.09 -10.21 51.00
C ASP A 122 -15.83 -10.44 50.14
N GLU A 123 -15.20 -11.62 50.19
CA GLU A 123 -14.00 -11.99 49.39
C GLU A 123 -14.19 -11.79 47.88
N LYS A 124 -15.38 -12.08 47.34
CA LYS A 124 -15.67 -11.89 45.91
C LYS A 124 -15.75 -10.41 45.52
N LYS A 125 -16.20 -9.55 46.44
CA LYS A 125 -16.29 -8.11 46.19
C LYS A 125 -14.90 -7.48 46.24
N THR A 126 -14.12 -7.83 47.27
CA THR A 126 -12.74 -7.35 47.40
C THR A 126 -11.87 -7.82 46.23
N ARG A 127 -12.04 -9.07 45.77
CA ARG A 127 -11.39 -9.58 44.55
C ARG A 127 -11.70 -8.73 43.32
N ASN A 128 -12.98 -8.50 43.05
CA ASN A 128 -13.39 -7.76 41.86
C ASN A 128 -12.95 -6.29 41.94
N GLU A 129 -12.89 -5.71 43.13
CA GLU A 129 -12.39 -4.35 43.33
C GLU A 129 -10.86 -4.27 43.11
N LEU A 130 -10.10 -5.26 43.58
CA LEU A 130 -8.65 -5.34 43.36
C LEU A 130 -8.32 -5.49 41.88
N ILE A 131 -9.01 -6.39 41.18
CA ILE A 131 -8.88 -6.55 39.73
C ILE A 131 -9.25 -5.25 39.01
N GLY A 132 -10.32 -4.58 39.43
CA GLY A 132 -10.73 -3.29 38.87
C GLY A 132 -9.63 -2.22 38.97
N LYS A 133 -9.05 -2.03 40.17
CA LYS A 133 -7.98 -1.05 40.39
C LYS A 133 -6.70 -1.40 39.64
N LEU A 134 -6.36 -2.70 39.54
CA LEU A 134 -5.18 -3.15 38.83
C LEU A 134 -5.31 -2.87 37.32
N MET A 135 -6.47 -3.18 36.73
CA MET A 135 -6.75 -2.87 35.33
C MET A 135 -6.74 -1.36 35.04
N GLU A 136 -7.21 -0.53 35.97
CA GLU A 136 -7.12 0.93 35.86
C GLU A 136 -5.66 1.39 35.85
N CYS A 137 -4.82 0.88 36.75
CA CYS A 137 -3.39 1.21 36.77
C CYS A 137 -2.65 0.76 35.49
N GLU A 138 -2.97 -0.41 34.96
CA GLU A 138 -2.40 -0.87 33.69
C GLU A 138 -2.83 -0.01 32.51
N LYS A 139 -4.12 0.34 32.47
CA LYS A 139 -4.67 1.22 31.45
C LYS A 139 -4.02 2.60 31.51
N GLU A 140 -3.83 3.16 32.70
CA GLU A 140 -3.14 4.45 32.88
C GLU A 140 -1.67 4.39 32.42
N LYS A 141 -0.95 3.30 32.73
CA LYS A 141 0.42 3.09 32.24
C LYS A 141 0.46 2.96 30.71
N PHE A 142 -0.48 2.23 30.12
CA PHE A 142 -0.60 2.09 28.67
C PHE A 142 -0.92 3.42 28.00
N GLU A 143 -1.91 4.16 28.51
CA GLU A 143 -2.29 5.48 28.00
C GLU A 143 -1.15 6.49 28.15
N ALA A 144 -0.38 6.45 29.24
CA ALA A 144 0.80 7.29 29.43
C ALA A 144 1.92 6.98 28.43
N ALA A 145 2.25 5.70 28.21
CA ALA A 145 3.27 5.29 27.23
C ALA A 145 2.85 5.64 25.79
N THR A 146 1.57 5.42 25.48
CA THR A 146 1.00 5.62 24.15
C THR A 146 0.82 7.11 23.84
N SER A 147 0.37 7.92 24.82
CA SER A 147 0.22 9.38 24.65
C SER A 147 1.56 10.10 24.48
N ALA A 148 2.64 9.61 25.11
CA ALA A 148 3.99 10.13 24.87
C ALA A 148 4.44 9.90 23.42
N GLN A 149 4.27 8.68 22.89
CA GLN A 149 4.59 8.35 21.50
C GLN A 149 3.75 9.16 20.49
N TYR A 150 2.43 9.27 20.72
CA TYR A 150 1.58 10.10 19.86
C TYR A 150 1.90 11.59 19.97
N GLY A 151 2.29 12.06 21.16
CA GLY A 151 2.70 13.45 21.38
C GLY A 151 3.96 13.82 20.60
N GLU A 152 4.96 12.94 20.55
CA GLU A 152 6.17 13.13 19.75
C GLU A 152 5.86 13.13 18.23
N LEU A 153 5.02 12.19 17.76
CA LEU A 153 4.59 12.11 16.36
C LEU A 153 3.76 13.33 15.91
N LEU A 154 2.90 13.86 16.78
CA LEU A 154 2.03 15.00 16.48
C LEU A 154 2.72 16.35 16.66
N SER A 155 3.77 16.42 17.49
CA SER A 155 4.61 17.61 17.64
C SER A 155 5.69 17.72 16.57
N ASP A 156 5.92 16.64 15.81
CA ASP A 156 6.84 16.65 14.69
C ASP A 156 6.40 17.66 13.63
N LYS A 157 7.24 18.67 13.39
CA LYS A 157 6.95 19.78 12.47
C LYS A 157 6.73 19.28 11.05
N VAL A 158 7.37 18.18 10.67
CA VAL A 158 7.20 17.54 9.35
C VAL A 158 5.79 16.95 9.23
N PHE A 159 5.30 16.29 10.28
CA PHE A 159 3.95 15.72 10.27
C PHE A 159 2.88 16.80 10.37
N ALA A 160 3.10 17.85 11.17
CA ALA A 160 2.18 18.99 11.26
C ALA A 160 2.08 19.79 9.94
N THR A 161 3.20 19.97 9.22
CA THR A 161 3.20 20.60 7.89
C THR A 161 2.54 19.71 6.83
N PHE A 162 2.72 18.39 6.89
CA PHE A 162 2.01 17.43 6.05
C PHE A 162 0.49 17.47 6.29
N LEU A 163 0.03 17.41 7.54
CA LEU A 163 -1.38 17.57 7.89
C LEU A 163 -1.94 18.95 7.51
N GLY A 164 -1.09 20.00 7.55
CA GLY A 164 -1.42 21.33 7.05
C GLY A 164 -1.70 21.31 5.54
N SER A 165 -0.83 20.68 4.75
CA SER A 165 -0.99 20.57 3.30
C SER A 165 -2.25 19.78 2.89
N LEU A 166 -2.62 18.76 3.66
CA LEU A 166 -3.85 17.98 3.43
C LEU A 166 -5.13 18.75 3.77
N LYS A 167 -5.09 19.69 4.72
CA LYS A 167 -6.25 20.55 5.01
C LYS A 167 -6.58 21.47 3.83
N ASP A 168 -5.58 21.94 3.10
CA ASP A 168 -5.80 22.77 1.92
C ASP A 168 -6.46 21.97 0.77
N GLU A 169 -6.22 20.66 0.68
CA GLU A 169 -6.92 19.78 -0.26
C GLU A 169 -8.42 19.63 0.04
N THR A 170 -8.85 19.83 1.30
CA THR A 170 -10.27 19.74 1.68
C THR A 170 -11.15 20.85 1.11
N THR A 171 -10.56 21.89 0.50
CA THR A 171 -11.32 22.92 -0.23
C THR A 171 -11.71 22.51 -1.64
N ARG A 172 -11.14 21.43 -2.18
CA ARG A 172 -11.60 20.86 -3.44
C ARG A 172 -12.80 19.96 -3.17
N PRO A 173 -13.99 20.26 -3.75
CA PRO A 173 -15.10 19.33 -3.65
C PRO A 173 -14.64 17.97 -4.22
N PRO A 174 -15.02 16.86 -3.58
CA PRO A 174 -14.62 15.54 -4.06
C PRO A 174 -15.08 15.37 -5.52
N PRO A 175 -14.33 14.60 -6.34
CA PRO A 175 -14.66 14.45 -7.75
C PRO A 175 -16.12 14.03 -7.93
N ARG A 176 -16.80 14.63 -8.91
CA ARG A 176 -18.25 14.41 -9.16
C ARG A 176 -18.62 12.93 -9.29
N ALA A 177 -17.71 12.10 -9.80
CA ALA A 177 -17.87 10.64 -9.87
C ALA A 177 -17.92 9.96 -8.48
N VAL A 178 -17.06 10.39 -7.55
CA VAL A 178 -16.99 9.87 -6.18
C VAL A 178 -18.23 10.27 -5.39
N GLU A 179 -18.72 11.50 -5.55
CA GLU A 179 -19.97 11.96 -4.94
C GLU A 179 -21.18 11.17 -5.46
N LYS A 180 -21.28 11.00 -6.78
CA LYS A 180 -22.34 10.18 -7.41
C LYS A 180 -22.30 8.73 -6.89
N ARG A 181 -21.13 8.15 -6.74
CA ARG A 181 -20.96 6.78 -6.22
C ARG A 181 -21.40 6.66 -4.76
N ARG A 182 -20.95 7.58 -3.91
CA ARG A 182 -21.34 7.63 -2.49
C ARG A 182 -22.85 7.86 -2.33
N MET A 183 -23.42 8.76 -3.13
CA MET A 183 -24.86 9.01 -3.16
C MET A 183 -25.65 7.75 -3.53
N ARG A 184 -25.27 7.07 -4.63
CA ARG A 184 -25.94 5.82 -5.06
C ARG A 184 -25.89 4.74 -3.97
N GLN A 185 -24.73 4.54 -3.34
CA GLN A 185 -24.59 3.59 -2.22
C GLN A 185 -25.49 3.97 -1.04
N GLY A 186 -25.52 5.25 -0.65
CA GLY A 186 -26.38 5.74 0.42
C GLY A 186 -27.87 5.57 0.13
N LEU A 187 -28.31 5.84 -1.10
CA LEU A 187 -29.70 5.66 -1.52
C LEU A 187 -30.13 4.19 -1.55
N LEU A 188 -29.24 3.29 -1.98
CA LEU A 188 -29.50 1.84 -1.94
C LEU A 188 -29.65 1.32 -0.52
N LEU A 189 -28.76 1.74 0.39
CA LEU A 189 -28.85 1.40 1.81
C LEU A 189 -30.15 1.93 2.42
N LEU A 190 -30.52 3.17 2.11
CA LEU A 190 -31.79 3.77 2.53
C LEU A 190 -32.99 3.00 1.99
N LYS A 191 -33.00 2.62 0.70
CA LYS A 191 -34.05 1.79 0.09
C LYS A 191 -34.21 0.48 0.87
N ARG A 192 -33.09 -0.16 1.20
CA ARG A 192 -33.04 -1.43 1.92
C ARG A 192 -33.58 -1.28 3.35
N GLU A 193 -33.13 -0.28 4.10
CA GLU A 193 -33.54 -0.04 5.49
C GLU A 193 -35.02 0.29 5.60
N ILE A 194 -35.53 1.16 4.73
CA ILE A 194 -36.95 1.56 4.74
C ILE A 194 -37.84 0.37 4.34
N PHE A 195 -37.39 -0.44 3.38
CA PHE A 195 -38.10 -1.67 3.02
C PHE A 195 -38.21 -2.64 4.20
N TYR A 196 -37.11 -2.87 4.93
CA TYR A 196 -37.13 -3.75 6.11
C TYR A 196 -37.95 -3.17 7.26
N GLN A 197 -37.88 -1.86 7.51
CA GLN A 197 -38.72 -1.21 8.52
C GLN A 197 -40.20 -1.32 8.17
N ALA A 198 -40.57 -1.15 6.91
CA ALA A 198 -41.95 -1.28 6.45
C ALA A 198 -42.48 -2.73 6.57
N LEU A 199 -41.61 -3.74 6.35
CA LEU A 199 -41.95 -5.14 6.62
C LEU A 199 -42.16 -5.40 8.11
N GLN A 200 -41.30 -4.86 8.97
CA GLN A 200 -41.43 -5.00 10.43
C GLN A 200 -42.69 -4.32 10.97
N SER A 201 -43.16 -3.24 10.34
CA SER A 201 -44.42 -2.57 10.69
C SER A 201 -45.66 -3.24 10.07
N GLY A 202 -45.51 -4.39 9.42
CA GLY A 202 -46.63 -5.20 8.92
C GLY A 202 -47.16 -4.81 7.53
N HIS A 203 -46.44 -3.98 6.76
CA HIS A 203 -46.84 -3.70 5.37
C HIS A 203 -46.58 -4.91 4.46
N LYS A 204 -47.47 -5.12 3.48
CA LYS A 204 -47.25 -6.10 2.41
C LYS A 204 -46.01 -5.74 1.60
N ALA A 205 -45.34 -6.74 1.04
CA ALA A 205 -44.07 -6.55 0.33
C ALA A 205 -44.16 -5.53 -0.83
N GLU A 206 -45.29 -5.48 -1.53
CA GLU A 206 -45.52 -4.51 -2.62
C GLU A 206 -45.66 -3.07 -2.11
N ASP A 207 -46.37 -2.88 -0.99
CA ASP A 207 -46.55 -1.57 -0.38
C ASP A 207 -45.25 -1.08 0.26
N ALA A 208 -44.49 -1.98 0.89
CA ALA A 208 -43.16 -1.70 1.41
C ALA A 208 -42.18 -1.26 0.31
N ARG A 209 -42.24 -1.86 -0.90
CA ARG A 209 -41.45 -1.42 -2.06
C ARG A 209 -41.84 -0.01 -2.50
N LYS A 210 -43.13 0.28 -2.63
CA LYS A 210 -43.63 1.62 -3.00
C LYS A 210 -43.23 2.68 -1.97
N ILE A 211 -43.27 2.35 -0.67
CA ILE A 211 -42.84 3.24 0.41
C ILE A 211 -41.34 3.53 0.32
N ALA A 212 -40.51 2.50 0.14
CA ALA A 212 -39.07 2.65 -0.01
C ALA A 212 -38.70 3.49 -1.25
N GLU A 213 -39.37 3.27 -2.37
CA GLU A 213 -39.12 4.03 -3.62
C GLU A 213 -39.51 5.50 -3.51
N ARG A 214 -40.67 5.80 -2.90
CA ARG A 214 -41.05 7.19 -2.60
C ARG A 214 -40.04 7.87 -1.69
N ALA A 215 -39.56 7.18 -0.66
CA ALA A 215 -38.60 7.74 0.27
C ALA A 215 -37.22 7.99 -0.37
N VAL A 216 -36.77 7.09 -1.25
CA VAL A 216 -35.55 7.29 -2.06
C VAL A 216 -35.71 8.49 -2.99
N LYS A 217 -36.84 8.62 -3.69
CA LYS A 217 -37.11 9.75 -4.58
C LYS A 217 -37.09 11.09 -3.84
N ILE A 218 -37.70 11.16 -2.66
CA ILE A 218 -37.66 12.36 -1.80
C ILE A 218 -36.21 12.64 -1.33
N ALA A 219 -35.44 11.61 -1.01
CA ALA A 219 -34.04 11.77 -0.61
C ALA A 219 -33.15 12.26 -1.76
N GLU A 220 -33.40 11.78 -2.98
CA GLU A 220 -32.75 12.24 -4.22
C GLU A 220 -33.05 13.72 -4.47
N GLU A 221 -34.33 14.12 -4.47
CA GLU A 221 -34.75 15.52 -4.66
C GLU A 221 -34.10 16.45 -3.63
N ARG A 222 -34.07 16.04 -2.35
CA ARG A 222 -33.38 16.80 -1.28
C ARG A 222 -31.88 16.89 -1.48
N ALA A 223 -31.24 15.85 -2.02
CA ALA A 223 -29.81 15.86 -2.29
C ALA A 223 -29.45 16.74 -3.48
N VAL A 224 -30.28 16.73 -4.53
CA VAL A 224 -30.16 17.64 -5.69
C VAL A 224 -30.34 19.09 -5.24
N GLY A 225 -31.38 19.41 -4.48
CA GLY A 225 -31.60 20.77 -3.98
C GLY A 225 -30.45 21.29 -3.10
N LYS A 226 -29.86 20.44 -2.25
CA LYS A 226 -28.65 20.79 -1.49
C LYS A 226 -27.46 21.10 -2.41
N HIS A 227 -27.28 20.31 -3.47
CA HIS A 227 -26.20 20.51 -4.42
C HIS A 227 -26.39 21.78 -5.27
N GLU A 228 -27.62 22.12 -5.62
CA GLU A 228 -27.96 23.38 -6.30
C GLU A 228 -27.67 24.61 -5.44
N ILE A 229 -28.03 24.56 -4.14
CA ILE A 229 -27.71 25.63 -3.18
C ILE A 229 -26.19 25.78 -3.03
N LEU A 230 -25.44 24.67 -2.92
CA LEU A 230 -23.98 24.71 -2.90
C LEU A 230 -23.41 25.28 -4.19
N LYS A 231 -24.01 24.97 -5.35
CA LYS A 231 -23.59 25.48 -6.65
C LYS A 231 -23.80 26.99 -6.79
N GLN A 232 -24.85 27.53 -6.17
CA GLN A 232 -25.12 28.97 -6.13
C GLN A 232 -24.08 29.75 -5.31
N ASN A 233 -23.49 29.12 -4.29
CA ASN A 233 -22.49 29.72 -3.40
C ASN A 233 -21.07 29.81 -3.98
N TYR A 234 -20.80 29.29 -5.18
CA TYR A 234 -19.48 29.37 -5.83
C TYR A 234 -19.20 30.74 -6.48
N THR A 235 -17.92 31.09 -6.60
CA THR A 235 -17.49 32.28 -7.35
C THR A 235 -17.71 32.10 -8.86
N GLU A 236 -17.88 33.20 -9.60
CA GLU A 236 -18.13 33.16 -11.05
C GLU A 236 -17.01 32.46 -11.84
N GLU A 237 -15.77 32.54 -11.38
CA GLU A 237 -14.64 31.83 -11.98
C GLU A 237 -14.72 30.31 -11.79
N GLN A 238 -15.16 29.85 -10.61
CA GLN A 238 -15.38 28.43 -10.32
C GLN A 238 -16.53 27.89 -11.17
N LYS A 239 -17.62 28.65 -11.33
CA LYS A 239 -18.74 28.29 -12.21
C LYS A 239 -18.28 28.11 -13.66
N LYS A 240 -17.46 29.03 -14.18
CA LYS A 240 -16.91 28.93 -15.54
C LYS A 240 -15.99 27.71 -15.73
N LYS A 241 -15.18 27.35 -14.74
CA LYS A 241 -14.34 26.13 -14.79
C LYS A 241 -15.20 24.86 -14.78
N MET A 242 -16.17 24.79 -13.87
CA MET A 242 -17.12 23.67 -13.78
C MET A 242 -17.93 23.49 -15.07
N LEU A 243 -18.36 24.57 -15.73
CA LEU A 243 -19.08 24.49 -17.00
C LEU A 243 -18.20 23.92 -18.11
N LYS A 244 -16.93 24.35 -18.21
CA LYS A 244 -15.98 23.80 -19.18
C LYS A 244 -15.71 22.31 -18.94
N GLU A 245 -15.59 21.90 -17.69
CA GLU A 245 -15.44 20.49 -17.32
C GLU A 245 -16.70 19.68 -17.70
N ILE A 246 -17.90 20.25 -17.51
CA ILE A 246 -19.15 19.59 -17.92
C ILE A 246 -19.19 19.41 -19.43
N GLU A 247 -18.91 20.45 -20.21
CA GLU A 247 -18.86 20.37 -21.69
C GLU A 247 -17.82 19.36 -22.19
N GLN A 248 -16.66 19.26 -21.51
CA GLN A 248 -15.64 18.25 -21.81
C GLN A 248 -16.17 16.84 -21.50
N THR A 249 -16.77 16.62 -20.32
CA THR A 249 -17.34 15.32 -19.97
C THR A 249 -18.50 14.90 -20.87
N GLU A 250 -19.30 15.84 -21.38
CA GLU A 250 -20.38 15.53 -22.32
C GLU A 250 -19.83 15.08 -23.68
N LYS A 251 -18.79 15.76 -24.17
CA LYS A 251 -18.07 15.34 -25.39
C LYS A 251 -17.41 13.97 -25.21
N GLU A 252 -16.71 13.77 -24.09
CA GLU A 252 -16.11 12.48 -23.75
C GLU A 252 -17.16 11.37 -23.65
N ASN A 253 -18.30 11.61 -22.97
CA ASN A 253 -19.39 10.65 -22.88
C ASN A 253 -19.98 10.32 -24.26
N ALA A 254 -20.09 11.29 -25.17
CA ALA A 254 -20.51 11.02 -26.53
C ALA A 254 -19.52 10.09 -27.26
N PHE A 255 -18.21 10.35 -27.11
CA PHE A 255 -17.18 9.45 -27.63
C PHE A 255 -17.22 8.06 -26.99
N TYR A 256 -17.40 7.97 -25.67
CA TYR A 256 -17.54 6.68 -24.97
C TYR A 256 -18.76 5.89 -25.42
N ASN A 257 -19.89 6.56 -25.67
CA ASN A 257 -21.09 5.91 -26.18
C ASN A 257 -20.86 5.36 -27.60
N ILE A 258 -20.18 6.12 -28.47
CA ILE A 258 -19.80 5.66 -29.81
C ILE A 258 -18.84 4.47 -29.71
N ALA A 259 -17.84 4.54 -28.83
CA ALA A 259 -16.89 3.45 -28.60
C ALA A 259 -17.58 2.20 -28.04
N LEU A 260 -18.57 2.34 -27.16
CA LEU A 260 -19.38 1.23 -26.64
C LEU A 260 -20.24 0.59 -27.73
N GLN A 261 -20.85 1.39 -28.61
CA GLN A 261 -21.59 0.88 -29.77
C GLN A 261 -20.66 0.15 -30.75
N LEU A 262 -19.43 0.65 -30.93
CA LEU A 262 -18.43 0.00 -31.76
C LEU A 262 -17.95 -1.30 -31.11
N ALA A 263 -17.68 -1.28 -29.81
CA ALA A 263 -17.24 -2.45 -29.05
C ALA A 263 -18.31 -3.54 -28.99
N SER A 264 -19.59 -3.19 -28.80
CA SER A 264 -20.68 -4.16 -28.85
C SER A 264 -20.78 -4.80 -30.23
N LYS A 265 -20.67 -4.01 -31.31
CA LYS A 265 -20.64 -4.51 -32.70
C LYS A 265 -19.42 -5.40 -32.99
N MET A 266 -18.29 -5.21 -32.31
CA MET A 266 -17.05 -5.98 -32.51
C MET A 266 -16.96 -7.25 -31.65
N LEU A 267 -17.46 -7.22 -30.41
CA LEU A 267 -17.42 -8.37 -29.49
C LEU A 267 -18.60 -9.32 -29.66
N TYR A 268 -19.79 -8.82 -30.02
CA TYR A 268 -21.03 -9.60 -30.11
C TYR A 268 -21.78 -9.29 -31.41
N PRO A 269 -21.29 -9.79 -32.56
CA PRO A 269 -21.89 -9.50 -33.86
C PRO A 269 -23.29 -10.10 -34.08
N ASP A 270 -23.67 -11.12 -33.31
CA ASP A 270 -24.91 -11.90 -33.52
C ASP A 270 -26.03 -11.58 -32.51
N ASP A 271 -25.96 -10.47 -31.77
CA ASP A 271 -26.97 -10.11 -30.77
C ASP A 271 -28.27 -9.62 -31.47
N PRO A 272 -29.39 -10.38 -31.43
CA PRO A 272 -30.58 -10.12 -32.24
C PRO A 272 -31.43 -8.94 -31.74
N SER A 273 -30.94 -8.20 -30.73
CA SER A 273 -31.62 -7.05 -30.13
C SER A 273 -31.22 -5.70 -30.73
N SER A 274 -30.25 -5.66 -31.65
CA SER A 274 -29.90 -4.45 -32.39
C SER A 274 -30.62 -4.41 -33.74
N ASP A 275 -31.79 -3.79 -33.72
CA ASP A 275 -32.63 -3.56 -34.90
C ASP A 275 -32.00 -2.42 -35.75
N GLU A 276 -30.87 -2.70 -36.42
CA GLU A 276 -30.31 -1.85 -37.48
C GLU A 276 -29.84 -2.74 -38.64
N SER A 277 -30.42 -2.48 -39.81
CA SER A 277 -30.24 -3.27 -41.02
C SER A 277 -28.88 -3.03 -41.69
N HIS A 278 -28.22 -4.13 -42.04
CA HIS A 278 -27.12 -4.25 -43.00
C HIS A 278 -25.82 -3.48 -42.69
N ILE A 279 -25.00 -4.02 -41.78
CA ILE A 279 -23.54 -3.89 -41.91
C ILE A 279 -22.94 -5.29 -41.84
N ALA A 280 -22.17 -5.62 -42.88
CA ALA A 280 -21.71 -6.95 -43.22
C ALA A 280 -21.05 -7.71 -42.04
N PRO A 281 -21.26 -9.04 -41.94
CA PRO A 281 -20.46 -9.86 -41.03
C PRO A 281 -18.99 -9.60 -41.33
N SER A 282 -18.16 -9.59 -40.28
CA SER A 282 -16.71 -9.52 -40.43
C SER A 282 -16.28 -10.42 -41.58
N ASN A 283 -15.72 -9.81 -42.63
CA ASN A 283 -15.21 -10.55 -43.77
C ASN A 283 -14.06 -11.41 -43.27
N VAL A 284 -14.35 -12.62 -42.78
CA VAL A 284 -13.41 -13.72 -42.82
C VAL A 284 -13.22 -13.97 -44.30
N THR A 285 -12.24 -13.28 -44.87
CA THR A 285 -11.77 -13.53 -46.22
C THR A 285 -11.17 -14.92 -46.20
N TYR A 286 -11.98 -15.91 -46.51
CA TYR A 286 -11.46 -17.23 -46.89
C TYR A 286 -10.53 -17.01 -48.08
N PRO A 287 -9.31 -17.60 -48.07
CA PRO A 287 -8.42 -17.49 -49.20
C PRO A 287 -9.17 -17.95 -50.44
N ASP A 288 -9.30 -17.06 -51.43
CA ASP A 288 -10.01 -17.38 -52.66
C ASP A 288 -9.30 -18.56 -53.32
N CYS A 289 -9.94 -19.72 -53.31
CA CYS A 289 -9.41 -20.98 -53.81
C CYS A 289 -9.09 -20.94 -55.32
N ARG A 290 -9.56 -19.90 -56.02
CA ARG A 290 -9.26 -19.63 -57.43
C ARG A 290 -7.91 -18.94 -57.64
N VAL A 291 -7.38 -18.26 -56.62
CA VAL A 291 -6.08 -17.60 -56.68
C VAL A 291 -4.99 -18.64 -56.44
N LYS A 292 -4.10 -18.83 -57.44
CA LYS A 292 -2.94 -19.70 -57.29
C LYS A 292 -2.08 -19.18 -56.15
N ASN A 293 -1.78 -20.06 -55.18
CA ASN A 293 -0.91 -19.71 -54.06
C ASN A 293 0.47 -19.27 -54.58
N ILE A 294 0.87 -18.04 -54.23
CA ILE A 294 2.15 -17.43 -54.58
C ILE A 294 3.37 -18.26 -54.13
N PHE A 295 3.22 -19.08 -53.10
CA PHE A 295 4.29 -19.95 -52.57
C PHE A 295 4.37 -21.32 -53.27
N LYS A 296 3.43 -21.67 -54.16
CA LYS A 296 3.47 -22.95 -54.92
C LYS A 296 4.38 -22.89 -56.15
N ASN A 297 4.72 -21.70 -56.64
CA ASN A 297 5.62 -21.55 -57.77
C ASN A 297 7.07 -21.82 -57.29
N THR A 298 7.56 -23.03 -57.56
CA THR A 298 8.88 -23.49 -57.11
C THR A 298 10.00 -23.18 -58.10
N ASP A 299 9.65 -22.79 -59.32
CA ASP A 299 10.58 -22.63 -60.45
C ASP A 299 11.32 -21.27 -60.41
N GLU A 300 10.73 -20.25 -59.79
CA GLU A 300 11.29 -18.88 -59.70
C GLU A 300 11.95 -18.57 -58.35
N ARG A 301 12.13 -19.58 -57.48
CA ARG A 301 12.75 -19.36 -56.16
C ARG A 301 14.27 -19.18 -56.31
N LEU A 302 14.83 -18.23 -55.58
CA LEU A 302 16.25 -17.84 -55.68
C LEU A 302 17.24 -19.00 -55.38
N ASN A 303 16.81 -20.09 -54.72
CA ASN A 303 17.61 -21.32 -54.48
C ASN A 303 19.03 -21.10 -53.90
N ILE A 304 19.30 -19.94 -53.31
CA ILE A 304 20.61 -19.57 -52.74
C ILE A 304 20.91 -20.41 -51.48
N PHE A 305 19.90 -20.60 -50.63
CA PHE A 305 19.99 -21.37 -49.40
C PHE A 305 19.42 -22.78 -49.62
N LYS A 306 20.29 -23.80 -49.59
CA LYS A 306 19.86 -25.20 -49.64
C LYS A 306 19.50 -25.65 -48.23
N VAL A 307 18.40 -26.39 -48.10
CA VAL A 307 17.90 -26.89 -46.79
C VAL A 307 18.95 -27.73 -46.05
N ALA A 308 19.82 -28.44 -46.79
CA ALA A 308 20.90 -29.25 -46.24
C ALA A 308 22.02 -28.45 -45.56
N ASP A 309 22.15 -27.15 -45.86
CA ASP A 309 23.22 -26.30 -45.34
C ASP A 309 22.79 -25.47 -44.11
N ILE A 310 21.48 -25.42 -43.82
CA ILE A 310 20.91 -24.69 -42.68
C ILE A 310 21.43 -25.21 -41.32
N PRO A 311 21.49 -26.53 -41.06
CA PRO A 311 21.96 -27.04 -39.76
C PRO A 311 23.46 -26.86 -39.53
N LYS A 312 24.24 -26.57 -40.59
CA LYS A 312 25.69 -26.34 -40.52
C LYS A 312 26.03 -24.88 -40.25
N LEU A 313 25.05 -23.99 -40.27
CA LEU A 313 25.25 -22.57 -40.06
C LEU A 313 25.35 -22.31 -38.54
N ASN A 314 26.57 -22.01 -38.09
CA ASN A 314 26.79 -21.57 -36.73
C ASN A 314 26.47 -20.08 -36.63
N ASP A 315 25.57 -19.70 -35.72
CA ASP A 315 25.35 -18.29 -35.39
C ASP A 315 26.58 -17.73 -34.68
N HIS A 316 27.38 -16.95 -35.42
CA HIS A 316 28.51 -16.19 -34.89
C HIS A 316 28.08 -14.79 -34.42
N SER A 317 26.92 -14.71 -33.77
CA SER A 317 26.43 -13.48 -33.17
C SER A 317 27.09 -13.26 -31.81
N VAL A 318 27.44 -12.02 -31.52
CA VAL A 318 27.88 -11.62 -30.19
C VAL A 318 26.69 -11.76 -29.23
N LYS A 319 26.90 -12.42 -28.08
CA LYS A 319 25.84 -12.78 -27.12
C LYS A 319 24.90 -11.62 -26.76
N GLN A 320 25.45 -10.41 -26.62
CA GLN A 320 24.70 -9.18 -26.30
C GLN A 320 23.66 -8.83 -27.37
N TRP A 321 24.00 -8.98 -28.66
CA TRP A 321 23.06 -8.69 -29.74
C TRP A 321 21.93 -9.72 -29.76
N CYS A 322 22.23 -11.00 -29.52
CA CYS A 322 21.18 -12.01 -29.36
C CYS A 322 20.27 -11.73 -28.16
N GLU A 323 20.82 -11.28 -27.03
CA GLU A 323 20.02 -10.89 -25.87
C GLU A 323 19.14 -9.68 -26.20
N TRP A 324 19.66 -8.69 -26.93
CA TRP A 324 18.89 -7.52 -27.35
C TRP A 324 17.79 -7.87 -28.34
N ASP A 325 18.07 -8.72 -29.33
CA ASP A 325 17.06 -9.18 -30.30
C ASP A 325 15.98 -10.00 -29.60
N LYS A 326 16.36 -10.87 -28.66
CA LYS A 326 15.40 -11.60 -27.81
C LYS A 326 14.54 -10.66 -26.98
N ASN A 327 15.15 -9.64 -26.36
CA ASN A 327 14.44 -8.65 -25.57
C ASN A 327 13.51 -7.78 -26.43
N ALA A 328 13.93 -7.40 -27.63
CA ALA A 328 13.09 -6.67 -28.56
C ALA A 328 11.89 -7.53 -29.01
N ALA A 329 12.13 -8.81 -29.30
CA ALA A 329 11.09 -9.76 -29.65
C ALA A 329 10.11 -10.00 -28.49
N THR A 330 10.59 -10.15 -27.25
CA THR A 330 9.70 -10.29 -26.09
C THR A 330 8.88 -9.03 -25.86
N ILE A 331 9.48 -7.83 -25.93
CA ILE A 331 8.74 -6.56 -25.81
C ILE A 331 7.66 -6.44 -26.91
N TRP A 332 8.00 -6.80 -28.15
CA TRP A 332 7.07 -6.73 -29.27
C TRP A 332 5.90 -7.72 -29.12
N ASN A 333 6.18 -8.93 -28.63
CA ASN A 333 5.17 -9.96 -28.41
C ASN A 333 4.28 -9.66 -27.20
N SER A 334 4.85 -9.14 -26.11
CA SER A 334 4.17 -8.86 -24.83
C SER A 334 3.41 -7.53 -24.80
N SER A 335 3.16 -6.89 -25.95
CA SER A 335 2.24 -5.74 -26.08
C SER A 335 2.38 -4.65 -25.01
N PHE A 336 3.61 -4.19 -24.72
CA PHE A 336 3.92 -3.10 -23.77
C PHE A 336 3.36 -3.22 -22.33
N GLY A 337 2.89 -4.39 -21.90
CA GLY A 337 2.50 -4.66 -20.52
C GLY A 337 1.42 -5.73 -20.38
N PRO A 338 1.04 -6.08 -19.14
CA PRO A 338 0.08 -7.13 -18.88
C PRO A 338 -1.30 -6.73 -19.43
N THR A 339 -1.86 -7.60 -20.25
CA THR A 339 -3.18 -7.44 -20.87
C THR A 339 -4.32 -7.68 -19.88
N ASN A 340 -4.05 -8.46 -18.82
CA ASN A 340 -5.01 -8.90 -17.83
C ASN A 340 -4.41 -8.84 -16.41
N ALA A 341 -5.27 -8.70 -15.39
CA ALA A 341 -4.88 -8.72 -13.99
C ALA A 341 -4.21 -10.05 -13.58
N PHE A 342 -4.59 -11.18 -14.20
CA PHE A 342 -3.92 -12.45 -13.96
C PHE A 342 -2.48 -12.45 -14.47
N GLU A 343 -2.24 -11.83 -15.62
CA GLU A 343 -0.90 -11.68 -16.18
C GLU A 343 -0.03 -10.80 -15.28
N GLU A 344 -0.59 -9.68 -14.79
CA GLU A 344 0.08 -8.85 -13.79
C GLU A 344 0.43 -9.65 -12.53
N MET A 345 -0.50 -10.48 -12.01
CA MET A 345 -0.20 -11.33 -10.86
C MET A 345 0.91 -12.35 -11.15
N ILE A 346 0.91 -12.96 -12.35
CA ILE A 346 1.96 -13.90 -12.77
C ILE A 346 3.31 -13.17 -12.83
N GLU A 347 3.39 -12.01 -13.50
CA GLU A 347 4.60 -11.20 -13.57
C GLU A 347 5.10 -10.80 -12.17
N LEU A 348 4.20 -10.42 -11.26
CA LEU A 348 4.55 -10.08 -9.89
C LEU A 348 5.03 -11.30 -9.09
N THR A 349 4.49 -12.49 -9.35
CA THR A 349 4.95 -13.75 -8.75
C THR A 349 6.31 -14.15 -9.29
N GLU A 350 6.55 -14.05 -10.60
CA GLU A 350 7.86 -14.30 -11.22
C GLU A 350 8.93 -13.32 -10.73
N GLN A 351 8.55 -12.06 -10.50
CA GLN A 351 9.40 -11.04 -9.89
C GLN A 351 9.62 -11.24 -8.38
N GLY A 352 8.92 -12.18 -7.74
CA GLY A 352 8.98 -12.44 -6.30
C GLY A 352 8.35 -11.35 -5.43
N LYS A 353 7.53 -10.45 -6.00
CA LYS A 353 6.78 -9.41 -5.28
C LYS A 353 5.50 -9.97 -4.64
N MET A 354 4.89 -10.95 -5.31
CA MET A 354 3.75 -11.72 -4.81
C MET A 354 4.24 -13.06 -4.26
N TRP A 355 3.55 -13.56 -3.24
CA TRP A 355 3.84 -14.89 -2.69
C TRP A 355 3.40 -15.99 -3.67
N PRO A 356 4.19 -17.07 -3.82
CA PRO A 356 3.74 -18.24 -4.54
C PRO A 356 2.64 -18.95 -3.75
N TYR A 357 1.74 -19.61 -4.47
CA TYR A 357 0.66 -20.40 -3.89
C TYR A 357 0.87 -21.89 -4.20
N PRO A 358 0.52 -22.81 -3.27
CA PRO A 358 -0.02 -22.55 -1.92
C PRO A 358 1.00 -21.88 -0.99
N ILE A 359 0.50 -21.10 -0.02
CA ILE A 359 1.36 -20.36 0.92
C ILE A 359 2.16 -21.35 1.76
N ASP A 360 3.47 -21.26 1.64
CA ASP A 360 4.44 -21.98 2.47
C ASP A 360 5.13 -20.99 3.43
N ASN A 361 5.11 -21.29 4.73
CA ASN A 361 5.73 -20.46 5.75
C ASN A 361 7.27 -20.57 5.73
N GLU A 362 7.80 -21.63 5.13
CA GLU A 362 9.24 -21.88 5.01
C GLU A 362 9.79 -21.34 3.67
N TYR A 363 8.97 -20.66 2.88
CA TYR A 363 9.39 -20.07 1.61
C TYR A 363 10.54 -19.08 1.82
N GLN A 364 11.65 -19.28 1.09
CA GLN A 364 12.88 -18.48 1.20
C GLN A 364 13.55 -18.52 2.57
N ILE A 365 13.49 -19.67 3.27
CA ILE A 365 14.26 -19.88 4.51
C ILE A 365 15.78 -19.78 4.30
N GLY A 366 16.24 -19.93 3.05
CA GLY A 366 17.60 -19.63 2.61
C GLY A 366 18.49 -20.87 2.62
N GLU A 367 19.71 -20.74 3.15
CA GLU A 367 20.72 -21.81 3.13
C GLU A 367 20.35 -23.02 4.01
N GLU A 368 19.43 -22.84 4.97
CA GLU A 368 19.02 -23.89 5.90
C GLU A 368 18.05 -24.91 5.25
N GLU A 369 17.50 -24.62 4.06
CA GLU A 369 16.61 -25.53 3.33
C GLU A 369 17.33 -26.82 2.90
N ASP A 370 18.62 -26.73 2.59
CA ASP A 370 19.46 -27.85 2.17
C ASP A 370 20.10 -28.59 3.36
N VAL A 371 19.92 -28.10 4.59
CA VAL A 371 20.56 -28.67 5.77
C VAL A 371 19.67 -29.75 6.39
N GLY A 372 20.22 -30.96 6.54
CA GLY A 372 19.53 -32.06 7.17
C GLY A 372 19.36 -31.87 8.69
N PHE A 373 18.28 -32.39 9.25
CA PHE A 373 18.02 -32.32 10.69
C PHE A 373 19.16 -32.93 11.54
N TYR A 374 19.83 -33.96 11.01
CA TYR A 374 20.91 -34.68 11.68
C TYR A 374 22.12 -33.77 11.93
N ASP A 375 22.34 -32.75 11.12
CA ASP A 375 23.45 -31.81 11.32
C ASP A 375 23.12 -30.79 12.43
N HIS A 376 21.85 -30.47 12.67
CA HIS A 376 21.43 -29.63 13.80
C HIS A 376 21.39 -30.38 15.14
N ILE A 377 21.18 -31.70 15.11
CA ILE A 377 21.07 -32.53 16.31
C ILE A 377 22.41 -33.13 16.71
N PHE A 378 23.15 -33.72 15.77
CA PHE A 378 24.39 -34.46 16.06
C PHE A 378 25.64 -33.59 15.89
N LEU A 379 25.79 -32.63 16.80
CA LEU A 379 26.93 -31.71 16.84
C LEU A 379 28.24 -32.39 17.31
N ASP A 380 28.15 -33.59 17.87
CA ASP A 380 29.29 -34.36 18.37
C ASP A 380 30.31 -34.67 17.27
N LYS A 381 29.84 -34.87 16.03
CA LYS A 381 30.70 -35.08 14.86
C LYS A 381 31.59 -33.87 14.57
N TYR A 382 31.06 -32.67 14.79
CA TYR A 382 31.81 -31.42 14.63
C TYR A 382 32.79 -31.23 15.78
N LEU A 383 32.40 -31.58 17.01
CA LEU A 383 33.27 -31.52 18.17
C LEU A 383 34.51 -32.42 18.07
N ALA A 384 34.38 -33.59 17.43
CA ALA A 384 35.51 -34.51 17.23
C ALA A 384 36.69 -33.89 16.46
N GLN A 385 36.49 -32.78 15.74
CA GLN A 385 37.57 -32.04 15.08
C GLN A 385 38.46 -31.27 16.06
N TYR A 386 37.94 -30.94 17.24
CA TYR A 386 38.68 -30.28 18.29
C TYR A 386 39.30 -31.32 19.23
N SER A 387 40.59 -31.17 19.51
CA SER A 387 41.33 -31.98 20.47
C SER A 387 40.92 -31.63 21.91
N LEU A 388 39.67 -31.95 22.29
CA LEU A 388 39.13 -31.80 23.63
C LEU A 388 39.28 -33.13 24.38
N PRO A 389 39.49 -33.12 25.72
CA PRO A 389 39.51 -34.35 26.51
C PRO A 389 38.18 -35.11 26.37
N GLU A 390 38.23 -36.42 26.12
CA GLU A 390 37.03 -37.28 26.05
C GLU A 390 36.36 -37.45 27.42
N GLU A 391 37.16 -37.44 28.49
CA GLU A 391 36.69 -37.55 29.87
C GLU A 391 37.03 -36.29 30.67
N GLY A 392 36.05 -35.79 31.43
CA GLY A 392 36.25 -34.74 32.41
C GLY A 392 35.12 -33.69 32.49
N PRO A 393 35.28 -32.67 33.35
CA PRO A 393 34.29 -31.61 33.51
C PRO A 393 34.06 -30.79 32.24
N VAL A 394 35.11 -30.60 31.43
CA VAL A 394 35.03 -29.86 30.16
C VAL A 394 34.22 -30.64 29.12
N ALA A 395 34.45 -31.97 29.01
CA ALA A 395 33.68 -32.84 28.13
C ALA A 395 32.18 -32.78 28.48
N ARG A 396 31.86 -32.94 29.78
CA ARG A 396 30.48 -32.89 30.28
C ARG A 396 29.82 -31.51 30.08
N PHE A 397 30.60 -30.43 30.17
CA PHE A 397 30.12 -29.10 29.85
C PHE A 397 29.80 -28.97 28.34
N MET A 398 30.69 -29.45 27.48
CA MET A 398 30.49 -29.42 26.03
C MET A 398 29.31 -30.28 25.58
N GLU A 399 29.09 -31.44 26.20
CA GLU A 399 27.87 -32.25 26.00
C GLU A 399 26.61 -31.44 26.29
N LEU A 400 26.57 -30.71 27.42
CA LEU A 400 25.42 -29.87 27.77
C LEU A 400 25.24 -28.71 26.78
N VAL A 401 26.33 -28.12 26.30
CA VAL A 401 26.29 -27.08 25.25
C VAL A 401 25.71 -27.66 23.95
N CYS A 402 26.17 -28.83 23.51
CA CYS A 402 25.63 -29.52 22.34
C CYS A 402 24.15 -29.86 22.49
N ILE A 403 23.73 -30.38 23.65
CA ILE A 403 22.33 -30.65 23.94
C ILE A 403 21.52 -29.34 23.89
N GLY A 404 22.03 -28.25 24.47
CA GLY A 404 21.37 -26.94 24.42
C GLY A 404 21.22 -26.40 23.00
N LEU A 405 22.28 -26.49 22.19
CA LEU A 405 22.28 -26.06 20.79
C LEU A 405 21.39 -26.96 19.92
N SER A 406 21.33 -28.26 20.18
CA SER A 406 20.48 -29.20 19.43
C SER A 406 18.98 -28.88 19.57
N LYS A 407 18.57 -28.43 20.77
CA LYS A 407 17.18 -28.07 21.07
C LYS A 407 16.77 -26.69 20.58
N ASN A 408 17.69 -25.91 20.01
CA ASN A 408 17.42 -24.55 19.54
C ASN A 408 17.01 -24.54 18.05
N PRO A 409 15.75 -24.19 17.72
CA PRO A 409 15.27 -24.06 16.34
C PRO A 409 15.61 -22.70 15.71
N TYR A 410 15.94 -21.68 16.50
CA TYR A 410 16.13 -20.30 16.04
C TYR A 410 17.56 -20.00 15.56
N MET A 411 18.42 -21.00 15.55
CA MET A 411 19.84 -20.85 15.28
C MET A 411 20.27 -21.71 14.10
N SER A 412 20.82 -21.06 13.08
CA SER A 412 21.39 -21.71 11.91
C SER A 412 22.58 -22.59 12.27
N ILE A 413 22.86 -23.59 11.44
CA ILE A 413 23.99 -24.48 11.68
C ILE A 413 25.33 -23.73 11.73
N LYS A 414 25.51 -22.73 10.85
CA LYS A 414 26.70 -21.87 10.83
C LYS A 414 26.90 -21.16 12.16
N LYS A 415 25.82 -20.68 12.78
CA LYS A 415 25.87 -20.05 14.11
C LYS A 415 26.20 -21.06 15.19
N LYS A 416 25.62 -22.27 15.15
CA LYS A 416 25.94 -23.36 16.10
C LYS A 416 27.42 -23.72 16.04
N HIS A 417 27.97 -23.90 14.83
CA HIS A 417 29.41 -24.14 14.65
C HIS A 417 30.25 -22.99 15.20
N ALA A 418 29.92 -21.73 14.87
CA ALA A 418 30.64 -20.58 15.40
C ALA A 418 30.67 -20.53 16.95
N HIS A 419 29.60 -20.98 17.62
CA HIS A 419 29.60 -21.11 19.08
C HIS A 419 30.56 -22.19 19.57
N LEU A 420 30.60 -23.35 18.91
CA LEU A 420 31.52 -24.44 19.25
C LEU A 420 32.98 -24.03 18.99
N ASP A 421 33.26 -23.35 17.88
CA ASP A 421 34.57 -22.78 17.55
C ASP A 421 35.05 -21.83 18.64
N TRP A 422 34.14 -20.98 19.15
CA TRP A 422 34.45 -20.04 20.21
C TRP A 422 34.83 -20.76 21.51
N PHE A 423 34.06 -21.78 21.92
CA PHE A 423 34.40 -22.58 23.11
C PHE A 423 35.74 -23.30 22.93
N ALA A 424 36.00 -23.89 21.77
CA ALA A 424 37.25 -24.58 21.52
C ALA A 424 38.46 -23.63 21.60
N ASN A 425 38.34 -22.42 21.05
CA ASN A 425 39.39 -21.40 21.15
C ASN A 425 39.56 -20.89 22.58
N TYR A 426 38.46 -20.71 23.32
CA TYR A 426 38.48 -20.30 24.72
C TYR A 426 39.20 -21.32 25.61
N PHE A 427 38.91 -22.61 25.44
CA PHE A 427 39.57 -23.67 26.20
C PHE A 427 41.05 -23.81 25.85
N LYS A 428 41.45 -23.55 24.61
CA LYS A 428 42.86 -23.49 24.21
C LYS A 428 43.59 -22.33 24.88
N GLU A 429 43.00 -21.14 24.90
CA GLU A 429 43.59 -19.96 25.54
C GLU A 429 43.69 -20.11 27.06
N LYS A 430 42.70 -20.75 27.69
CA LYS A 430 42.61 -20.93 29.14
C LYS A 430 43.11 -22.29 29.65
N ALA A 431 43.77 -23.07 28.82
CA ALA A 431 44.22 -24.43 29.16
C ALA A 431 45.10 -24.47 30.42
N GLU A 432 46.00 -23.50 30.60
CA GLU A 432 46.87 -23.43 31.79
C GLU A 432 46.10 -23.14 33.08
N GLU A 433 45.08 -22.27 33.01
CA GLU A 433 44.25 -21.90 34.15
C GLU A 433 43.36 -23.08 34.57
N ILE A 434 42.84 -23.82 33.58
CA ILE A 434 42.04 -25.03 33.80
C ILE A 434 42.89 -26.13 34.45
N LYS A 435 44.13 -26.34 33.98
CA LYS A 435 45.08 -27.29 34.60
C LYS A 435 45.32 -26.95 36.09
N ARG A 436 45.56 -25.68 36.43
CA ARG A 436 45.71 -25.24 37.84
C ARG A 436 44.45 -25.48 38.69
N ILE A 437 43.27 -25.27 38.12
CA ILE A 437 42.00 -25.49 38.83
C ILE A 437 41.76 -27.00 39.04
N GLN A 438 42.05 -27.84 38.05
CA GLN A 438 41.95 -29.30 38.19
C GLN A 438 42.92 -29.85 39.23
N GLU A 439 44.17 -29.36 39.24
CA GLU A 439 45.19 -29.72 40.24
C GLU A 439 44.76 -29.30 41.66
N SER A 440 44.22 -28.08 41.82
CA SER A 440 43.74 -27.62 43.14
C SER A 440 42.46 -28.30 43.61
N ALA A 441 41.63 -28.82 42.70
CA ALA A 441 40.45 -29.63 43.00
C ALA A 441 40.76 -31.11 43.28
N GLY A 442 42.03 -31.54 43.20
CA GLY A 442 42.45 -32.90 43.53
C GLY A 442 42.12 -33.97 42.49
N MET A 443 41.79 -33.58 41.25
CA MET A 443 41.63 -34.55 40.15
C MET A 443 42.97 -34.83 39.48
N LEU A 444 43.46 -36.07 39.60
CA LEU A 444 44.67 -36.54 38.93
C LEU A 444 44.48 -36.48 37.40
N VAL A 445 45.29 -35.63 36.75
CA VAL A 445 45.28 -35.44 35.30
C VAL A 445 45.90 -36.67 34.62
N GLN A 446 45.07 -37.58 34.13
CA GLN A 446 45.43 -38.48 33.03
C GLN A 446 44.73 -37.96 31.78
N GLY A 447 45.48 -37.31 30.90
CA GLY A 447 44.98 -36.80 29.63
C GLY A 447 45.42 -35.37 29.38
N SER A 448 46.55 -35.21 28.72
CA SER A 448 47.08 -33.92 28.28
C SER A 448 46.11 -33.24 27.31
N ILE A 449 45.70 -32.00 27.62
CA ILE A 449 45.25 -31.00 26.64
C ILE A 449 46.46 -30.53 25.84
#